data_AF-A0A962GU17-F1
#
_entry.id   AF-A0A962GU17-F1
#
_cell.length_a   1.000
_cell.length_b   1.000
_cell.length_c   1.000
_cell.angle_alpha   90.00
_cell.angle_beta   90.00
_cell.angle_gamma   90.00
#
_symmetry.space_group_name_H-M   'P 1'
#
loop_
_entity.id
_entity.type
_entity.pdbx_description
1 polymer ?
#
loop_
_entity_poly.entity_id
_entity_poly.type
_entity_poly.pdbx_seq_one_letter_code
_entity_poly.pdbx_strand_id
1 'polypeptide(L)'
;MYNKSNATEIFSIPKFGVRCAHFVPNFSTPKIPLITDVMHMTKTFLLLMFMAFSPATFSCSCSLGDVQKKFDEHLSVFMGTVKKITFYDSNDAFGDQRIKVEFELEKQWKGEPSQNVLFTVFNSVSCYGYWFKENQRYVFMHLMKVSRLMLGGAVELFQKQTVKSNSWKN
;
A
#
# COMPACT_ATOMS: atom_id res chain seq x y z
N MET A 1 -20.57 13.19 -20.08
CA MET A 1 -21.07 11.89 -20.61
C MET A 1 -19.94 10.88 -20.54
N TYR A 2 -20.09 9.82 -19.73
CA TYR A 2 -19.08 8.78 -19.57
C TYR A 2 -19.26 7.69 -20.63
N ASN A 3 -18.25 7.45 -21.48
CA ASN A 3 -18.29 6.38 -22.47
C ASN A 3 -17.71 5.10 -21.84
N LYS A 4 -18.58 4.12 -21.55
CA LYS A 4 -18.27 2.88 -20.83
C LYS A 4 -17.25 1.98 -21.53
N SER A 5 -17.05 2.16 -22.85
CA SER A 5 -16.17 1.33 -23.68
C SER A 5 -14.66 1.54 -23.45
N ASN A 6 -14.24 2.66 -22.87
CA ASN A 6 -12.81 2.94 -22.63
C ASN A 6 -12.27 2.40 -21.30
N ALA A 7 -13.12 1.94 -20.37
CA ALA A 7 -12.69 1.55 -19.03
C ALA A 7 -11.86 0.25 -19.00
N THR A 8 -12.13 -0.67 -19.94
CA THR A 8 -11.56 -2.02 -19.96
C THR A 8 -10.09 -2.06 -20.34
N GLU A 9 -9.60 -1.15 -21.19
CA GLU A 9 -8.17 -1.11 -21.57
C GLU A 9 -7.28 -0.59 -20.43
N ILE A 10 -7.82 0.23 -19.54
CA ILE A 10 -7.05 0.88 -18.47
C ILE A 10 -6.72 -0.09 -17.32
N PHE A 11 -7.50 -1.15 -17.17
CA PHE A 11 -7.34 -2.16 -16.12
C PHE A 11 -6.66 -3.45 -16.58
N SER A 12 -5.97 -3.43 -17.73
CA SER A 12 -4.84 -4.34 -17.96
C SER A 12 -3.63 -3.91 -17.11
N ILE A 13 -3.88 -3.62 -15.84
CA ILE A 13 -2.86 -3.51 -14.82
C ILE A 13 -2.30 -4.94 -14.73
N PRO A 14 -1.00 -5.17 -15.01
CA PRO A 14 -0.41 -6.49 -14.81
C PRO A 14 -0.76 -6.89 -13.40
N LYS A 15 -1.23 -8.13 -13.17
CA LYS A 15 -1.56 -8.65 -11.83
C LYS A 15 -0.42 -8.30 -10.87
N PHE A 16 -0.51 -7.16 -10.21
CA PHE A 16 0.42 -6.75 -9.19
C PHE A 16 -0.05 -7.56 -8.00
N GLY A 17 0.54 -8.75 -7.88
CA GLY A 17 0.60 -9.39 -6.59
C GLY A 17 1.26 -8.37 -5.68
N VAL A 18 0.45 -7.70 -4.86
CA VAL A 18 0.94 -7.07 -3.65
C VAL A 18 1.56 -8.22 -2.88
N ARG A 19 2.87 -8.43 -3.08
CA ARG A 19 3.65 -9.35 -2.26
C ARG A 19 3.73 -8.66 -0.91
N CYS A 20 2.68 -8.81 -0.11
CA CYS A 20 2.87 -8.94 1.32
C CYS A 20 3.89 -10.07 1.45
N ALA A 21 5.10 -9.72 1.87
CA ALA A 21 6.13 -10.72 2.09
C ALA A 21 5.60 -11.67 3.16
N HIS A 22 5.01 -12.78 2.73
CA HIS A 22 4.83 -13.94 3.59
C HIS A 22 6.23 -14.39 3.95
N PHE A 23 6.70 -13.97 5.11
CA PHE A 23 7.88 -14.53 5.74
C PHE A 23 7.53 -15.99 6.07
N VAL A 24 7.89 -16.90 5.16
CA VAL A 24 7.81 -18.35 5.41
C VAL A 24 9.16 -18.71 6.03
N PRO A 25 9.26 -18.87 7.36
CA PRO A 25 10.52 -19.28 7.95
C PRO A 25 10.81 -20.72 7.53
N ASN A 26 11.81 -20.89 6.66
CA ASN A 26 12.29 -22.21 6.25
C ASN A 26 13.18 -22.77 7.37
N PHE A 27 12.56 -23.35 8.39
CA PHE A 27 13.27 -24.04 9.48
C PHE A 27 13.68 -25.43 9.01
N SER A 28 14.91 -25.54 8.51
CA SER A 28 15.59 -26.84 8.43
C SER A 28 15.94 -27.28 9.85
N THR A 29 15.24 -28.28 10.38
CA THR A 29 15.52 -28.82 11.71
C THR A 29 16.80 -29.68 11.67
N PRO A 30 17.83 -29.36 12.49
CA PRO A 30 18.95 -30.27 12.65
C PRO A 30 18.54 -31.47 13.52
N LYS A 31 18.97 -32.68 13.12
CA LYS A 31 18.88 -33.90 13.95
C LYS A 31 19.86 -33.79 15.10
N ILE A 32 19.35 -33.72 16.33
CA ILE A 32 20.15 -33.66 17.56
C ILE A 32 20.14 -35.05 18.22
N PRO A 33 21.31 -35.63 18.58
CA PRO A 33 21.39 -36.90 19.28
C PRO A 33 21.01 -36.77 20.77
N LEU A 34 20.42 -37.86 21.27
CA LEU A 34 19.70 -37.99 22.54
C LEU A 34 20.66 -38.41 23.66
N ILE A 35 21.15 -37.48 24.48
CA ILE A 35 21.94 -37.78 25.69
C ILE A 35 21.63 -36.79 26.85
N THR A 36 21.10 -37.36 27.93
CA THR A 36 21.11 -36.97 29.37
C THR A 36 20.09 -35.95 29.93
N ASP A 37 19.30 -36.49 30.87
CA ASP A 37 17.94 -36.12 31.28
C ASP A 37 17.80 -35.05 32.38
N VAL A 38 18.84 -34.33 32.78
CA VAL A 38 18.73 -33.35 33.89
C VAL A 38 18.99 -31.90 33.46
N MET A 39 19.65 -31.68 32.32
CA MET A 39 19.79 -30.35 31.69
C MET A 39 18.71 -30.03 30.65
N HIS A 40 17.77 -30.94 30.43
CA HIS A 40 16.69 -30.78 29.45
C HIS A 40 15.51 -29.95 29.99
N MET A 41 15.25 -29.99 31.30
CA MET A 41 14.07 -29.34 31.89
C MET A 41 14.13 -27.81 31.81
N THR A 42 15.31 -27.22 31.98
CA THR A 42 15.51 -25.75 31.93
C THR A 42 15.37 -25.19 30.52
N LYS A 43 15.83 -25.91 29.49
CA LYS A 43 15.69 -25.47 28.08
C LYS A 43 14.24 -25.53 27.60
N THR A 44 13.49 -26.56 27.99
CA THR A 44 12.07 -26.66 27.64
C THR A 44 11.24 -25.57 28.32
N PHE A 45 11.53 -25.24 29.58
CA PHE A 45 10.84 -24.17 30.31
C PHE A 45 11.09 -22.79 29.68
N LEU A 46 12.32 -22.51 29.27
CA LEU A 46 12.69 -21.22 28.66
C LEU A 46 12.06 -21.04 27.26
N LEU A 47 11.95 -22.12 26.49
CA LEU A 47 11.22 -22.13 25.22
C LEU A 47 9.71 -21.88 25.43
N LEU A 48 9.12 -22.51 26.44
CA LEU A 48 7.70 -22.34 26.76
C LEU A 48 7.41 -20.90 27.20
N MET A 49 8.31 -20.30 27.98
CA MET A 49 8.18 -18.89 28.38
C MET A 49 8.29 -17.94 27.18
N PHE A 50 9.16 -18.22 26.20
CA PHE A 50 9.28 -17.40 25.00
C PHE A 50 8.02 -17.47 24.11
N MET A 51 7.37 -18.63 24.05
CA MET A 51 6.09 -18.77 23.31
C MET A 51 4.91 -18.12 24.04
N ALA A 52 4.90 -18.10 25.37
CA ALA A 52 3.84 -17.44 26.15
C ALA A 52 3.87 -15.91 26.02
N PHE A 53 5.03 -15.33 25.64
CA PHE A 53 5.23 -13.88 25.52
C PHE A 53 5.32 -13.38 24.08
N SER A 54 4.85 -14.15 23.08
CA SER A 54 4.78 -13.60 21.72
C SER A 54 3.72 -12.49 21.65
N PRO A 55 4.08 -11.23 21.36
CA PRO A 55 3.10 -10.17 21.21
C PRO A 55 2.17 -10.50 20.04
N ALA A 56 0.88 -10.26 20.21
CA ALA A 56 -0.08 -10.40 19.12
C ALA A 56 0.30 -9.42 18.00
N THR A 57 0.85 -9.95 16.90
CA THR A 57 1.15 -9.15 15.71
C THR A 57 -0.14 -8.93 14.95
N PHE A 58 -0.68 -7.72 14.98
CA PHE A 58 -1.81 -7.34 14.13
C PHE A 58 -1.29 -7.06 12.72
N SER A 59 -1.29 -8.08 11.86
CA SER A 59 -1.05 -7.87 10.44
C SER A 59 -2.31 -7.28 9.80
N CYS A 60 -2.21 -6.04 9.32
CA CYS A 60 -3.23 -5.42 8.47
C CYS A 60 -3.40 -6.21 7.16
N SER A 61 -4.37 -7.14 7.10
CA SER A 61 -4.73 -7.85 5.87
C SER A 61 -5.73 -7.03 5.05
N CYS A 62 -5.28 -5.91 4.48
CA CYS A 62 -6.12 -5.12 3.58
C CYS A 62 -6.33 -5.90 2.27
N SER A 63 -7.47 -6.57 2.16
CA SER A 63 -7.92 -7.11 0.87
C SER A 63 -8.40 -5.96 -0.01
N LEU A 64 -7.74 -5.76 -1.16
CA LEU A 64 -8.07 -4.69 -2.11
C LEU A 64 -9.46 -4.88 -2.76
N GLY A 65 -10.03 -6.08 -2.68
CA GLY A 65 -11.32 -6.39 -3.28
C GLY A 65 -11.31 -6.37 -4.80
N ASP A 66 -12.50 -6.43 -5.40
CA ASP A 66 -12.67 -6.32 -6.85
C ASP A 66 -12.53 -4.86 -7.29
N VAL A 67 -11.64 -4.62 -8.26
CA VAL A 67 -11.32 -3.29 -8.77
C VAL A 67 -12.51 -2.62 -9.45
N GLN A 68 -13.32 -3.39 -10.20
CA GLN A 68 -14.52 -2.89 -10.85
C GLN A 68 -15.55 -2.46 -9.81
N LYS A 69 -15.74 -3.30 -8.78
CA LYS A 69 -16.62 -2.95 -7.65
C LYS A 69 -16.17 -1.67 -6.95
N LYS A 70 -14.87 -1.52 -6.68
CA LYS A 70 -14.31 -0.29 -6.10
C LYS A 70 -14.55 0.91 -7.02
N PHE A 71 -14.23 0.78 -8.31
CA PHE A 71 -14.46 1.86 -9.28
C PHE A 71 -15.94 2.32 -9.32
N ASP A 72 -16.87 1.36 -9.26
CA ASP A 72 -18.31 1.63 -9.30
C ASP A 72 -18.82 2.27 -8.00
N GLU A 73 -18.28 1.90 -6.85
CA GLU A 73 -18.63 2.45 -5.53
C GLU A 73 -18.09 3.87 -5.28
N HIS A 74 -16.95 4.24 -5.88
CA HIS A 74 -16.33 5.55 -5.63
C HIS A 74 -16.98 6.65 -6.47
N LEU A 75 -17.05 7.87 -5.94
CA LEU A 75 -17.70 9.00 -6.63
C LEU A 75 -16.77 9.69 -7.62
N SER A 76 -15.48 9.76 -7.29
CA SER A 76 -14.46 10.32 -8.16
C SER A 76 -13.29 9.35 -8.29
N VAL A 77 -12.83 9.19 -9.53
CA VAL A 77 -11.68 8.37 -9.86
C VAL A 77 -10.84 9.12 -10.87
N PHE A 78 -9.60 9.40 -10.49
CA PHE A 78 -8.66 10.16 -11.31
C PHE A 78 -7.22 9.71 -11.08
N MET A 79 -6.32 10.20 -11.89
CA MET A 79 -4.90 9.92 -11.85
C MET A 79 -4.14 11.21 -12.02
N GLY A 80 -3.06 11.32 -11.25
CA GLY A 80 -2.22 12.49 -11.25
C GLY A 80 -0.86 12.23 -10.66
N THR A 81 0.03 13.19 -10.84
CA THR A 81 1.38 13.18 -10.30
C THR A 81 1.45 14.06 -9.07
N VAL A 82 1.99 13.54 -7.96
CA VAL A 82 2.17 14.31 -6.72
C VAL A 82 3.22 15.40 -6.97
N LYS A 83 2.84 16.65 -6.75
CA LYS A 83 3.74 17.81 -6.91
C LYS A 83 4.36 18.26 -5.61
N LYS A 84 3.61 18.23 -4.52
CA LYS A 84 4.07 18.73 -3.22
C LYS A 84 3.43 17.99 -2.07
N ILE A 85 4.21 17.68 -1.06
CA ILE A 85 3.73 17.12 0.21
C ILE A 85 4.05 18.12 1.33
N THR A 86 3.03 18.57 2.06
CA THR A 86 3.18 19.48 3.20
C THR A 86 2.75 18.77 4.48
N PHE A 87 3.65 18.69 5.46
CA PHE A 87 3.40 18.12 6.77
C PHE A 87 2.87 19.20 7.73
N TYR A 88 1.79 18.89 8.45
CA TYR A 88 1.19 19.82 9.42
C TYR A 88 1.68 19.59 10.85
N ASP A 89 2.04 18.36 11.18
CA ASP A 89 2.41 17.98 12.54
C ASP A 89 3.93 17.87 12.65
N SER A 90 4.49 18.26 13.80
CA SER A 90 5.90 18.02 14.11
C SER A 90 6.15 16.53 14.32
N ASN A 91 7.30 16.05 13.87
CA ASN A 91 7.73 14.65 13.79
C ASN A 91 7.08 13.72 14.84
N ASP A 92 6.02 13.01 14.46
CA ASP A 92 5.41 11.95 15.28
C ASP A 92 6.20 10.65 15.08
N ALA A 93 6.72 10.11 16.19
CA ALA A 93 7.48 8.85 16.22
C ALA A 93 6.65 7.65 15.74
N PHE A 94 5.32 7.74 15.81
CA PHE A 94 4.42 6.66 15.42
C PHE A 94 3.91 6.77 13.98
N GLY A 95 4.28 7.82 13.25
CA GLY A 95 4.01 7.94 11.83
C GLY A 95 2.54 8.15 11.50
N ASP A 96 1.81 8.93 12.30
CA ASP A 96 0.44 9.37 11.99
C ASP A 96 0.37 10.88 11.67
N GLN A 97 1.40 11.40 10.99
CA GLN A 97 1.50 12.82 10.67
C GLN A 97 0.49 13.22 9.60
N ARG A 98 -0.29 14.28 9.85
CA ARG A 98 -1.23 14.80 8.85
C ARG A 98 -0.47 15.51 7.74
N ILE A 99 -0.80 15.16 6.50
CA ILE A 99 -0.21 15.73 5.30
C ILE A 99 -1.26 16.30 4.35
N LYS A 100 -0.89 17.37 3.67
CA LYS A 100 -1.53 17.88 2.46
C LYS A 100 -0.71 17.45 1.26
N VAL A 101 -1.36 16.77 0.32
CA VAL A 101 -0.78 16.30 -0.94
C VAL A 101 -1.39 17.12 -2.07
N GLU A 102 -0.56 17.87 -2.76
CA GLU A 102 -0.94 18.60 -3.97
C GLU A 102 -0.52 17.78 -5.19
N PHE A 103 -1.41 17.63 -6.16
CA PHE A 103 -1.15 16.81 -7.36
C PHE A 103 -1.56 17.54 -8.64
N GLU A 104 -0.88 17.21 -9.73
CA GLU A 104 -1.26 17.60 -11.08
C GLU A 104 -2.17 16.52 -11.69
N LEU A 105 -3.40 16.90 -12.00
CA LEU A 105 -4.39 16.01 -12.61
C LEU A 105 -4.00 15.69 -14.07
N GLU A 106 -3.78 14.42 -14.38
CA GLU A 106 -3.45 13.97 -15.73
C GLU A 106 -4.68 13.40 -16.46
N LYS A 107 -5.48 12.59 -15.76
CA LYS A 107 -6.65 11.93 -16.33
C LYS A 107 -7.73 11.76 -15.28
N GLN A 108 -8.97 11.99 -15.68
CA GLN A 108 -10.15 11.74 -14.84
C GLN A 108 -11.10 10.78 -15.54
N TRP A 109 -11.61 9.81 -14.80
CA TRP A 109 -12.57 8.83 -15.30
C TRP A 109 -13.96 9.04 -14.73
N LYS A 110 -14.07 9.43 -13.46
CA LYS A 110 -15.36 9.59 -12.77
C LYS A 110 -15.35 10.81 -11.86
N GLY A 111 -16.52 11.38 -11.60
CA GLY A 111 -16.74 12.52 -10.72
C GLY A 111 -16.54 13.87 -11.39
N GLU A 112 -16.88 14.93 -10.67
CA GLU A 112 -16.60 16.32 -11.03
C GLU A 112 -15.09 16.61 -10.92
N PRO A 113 -14.55 17.60 -11.65
CA PRO A 113 -13.16 18.02 -11.53
C PRO A 113 -12.85 18.32 -10.06
N SER A 114 -12.08 17.42 -9.46
CA SER A 114 -11.75 17.48 -8.05
C SER A 114 -10.65 18.50 -7.82
N GLN A 115 -10.67 19.12 -6.64
CA GLN A 115 -9.58 19.94 -6.15
C GLN A 115 -8.26 19.15 -6.24
N ASN A 116 -7.18 19.83 -6.66
CA ASN A 116 -5.83 19.27 -6.81
C ASN A 116 -5.13 19.02 -5.45
N VAL A 117 -5.90 18.85 -4.39
CA VAL A 117 -5.45 18.82 -3.00
C VAL A 117 -6.12 17.67 -2.28
N LEU A 118 -5.32 16.90 -1.57
CA LEU A 118 -5.74 15.77 -0.76
C LEU A 118 -5.17 15.91 0.66
N PHE A 119 -6.03 15.75 1.66
CA PHE A 119 -5.61 15.69 3.06
C PHE A 119 -5.62 14.24 3.52
N THR A 120 -4.51 13.77 4.06
CA THR A 120 -4.41 12.38 4.55
C THR A 120 -3.38 12.29 5.68
N VAL A 121 -3.11 11.06 6.12
CA VAL A 121 -2.09 10.74 7.11
C VAL A 121 -0.91 10.07 6.40
N PHE A 122 0.31 10.51 6.70
CA PHE A 122 1.54 9.87 6.25
C PHE A 122 1.89 8.73 7.19
N ASN A 123 1.54 7.50 6.83
CA ASN A 123 1.84 6.32 7.62
C ASN A 123 2.37 5.19 6.73
N SER A 124 3.38 4.46 7.22
CA SER A 124 3.98 3.28 6.57
C SER A 124 3.65 1.95 7.23
N VAL A 125 3.08 1.99 8.44
CA VAL A 125 2.89 0.85 9.33
C VAL A 125 1.41 0.53 9.54
N SER A 126 0.55 1.55 9.65
CA SER A 126 -0.88 1.33 9.87
C SER A 126 -1.64 1.08 8.57
N CYS A 127 -2.82 0.48 8.71
CA CYS A 127 -3.81 0.36 7.64
C CYS A 127 -4.35 1.73 7.15
N TYR A 128 -4.02 2.82 7.84
CA TYR A 128 -4.62 4.14 7.64
C TYR A 128 -3.58 5.12 7.07
N GLY A 129 -3.93 5.77 5.97
CA GLY A 129 -3.04 6.74 5.32
C GLY A 129 -2.25 6.14 4.16
N TYR A 130 -1.31 6.93 3.63
CA TYR A 130 -0.49 6.55 2.49
C TYR A 130 0.86 7.29 2.52
N TRP A 131 1.94 6.61 2.14
CA TRP A 131 3.27 7.20 1.99
C TRP A 131 3.45 7.80 0.58
N PHE A 132 2.88 8.97 0.32
CA PHE A 132 3.10 9.61 -0.99
C PHE A 132 4.57 9.98 -1.19
N LYS A 133 5.02 9.90 -2.45
CA LYS A 133 6.31 10.40 -2.90
C LYS A 133 6.09 11.50 -3.94
N GLU A 134 6.82 12.60 -3.82
CA GLU A 134 6.81 13.66 -4.82
C GLU A 134 7.28 13.13 -6.18
N ASN A 135 6.72 13.69 -7.25
CA ASN A 135 6.95 13.33 -8.65
C ASN A 135 6.60 11.87 -9.01
N GLN A 136 5.84 11.17 -8.16
CA GLN A 136 5.28 9.86 -8.48
C GLN A 136 3.81 9.98 -8.90
N ARG A 137 3.41 9.06 -9.78
CA ARG A 137 2.07 9.01 -10.37
C ARG A 137 1.21 7.97 -9.66
N TYR A 138 -0.01 8.37 -9.32
CA TYR A 138 -0.96 7.54 -8.59
C TYR A 138 -2.34 7.56 -9.22
N VAL A 139 -3.09 6.47 -9.01
CA VAL A 139 -4.55 6.45 -9.20
C VAL A 139 -5.19 6.74 -7.84
N PHE A 140 -6.08 7.72 -7.82
CA PHE A 140 -6.82 8.16 -6.66
C PHE A 140 -8.28 7.73 -6.82
N MET A 141 -8.80 7.04 -5.81
CA MET A 141 -10.21 6.68 -5.71
C MET A 141 -10.80 7.35 -4.47
N HIS A 142 -11.81 8.21 -4.67
CA HIS A 142 -12.44 8.98 -3.60
C HIS A 142 -13.87 8.53 -3.29
N LEU A 143 -14.13 8.22 -2.02
CA LEU A 143 -15.46 8.07 -1.44
C LEU A 143 -15.82 9.39 -0.74
N MET A 144 -16.86 10.12 -1.19
CA MET A 144 -17.35 11.23 -0.36
C MET A 144 -18.00 10.63 0.88
N LYS A 145 -17.40 10.91 2.03
CA LYS A 145 -18.12 11.00 3.29
C LYS A 145 -17.79 12.36 3.88
N VAL A 146 -18.70 13.31 3.66
CA VAL A 146 -18.83 14.60 4.36
C VAL A 146 -17.51 15.34 4.65
N SER A 147 -17.20 16.31 3.79
CA SER A 147 -16.28 17.44 4.02
C SER A 147 -14.79 17.16 4.29
N ARG A 148 -14.33 15.90 4.32
CA ARG A 148 -12.89 15.57 4.30
C ARG A 148 -12.63 14.46 3.31
N LEU A 149 -11.69 14.70 2.39
CA LEU A 149 -11.20 13.66 1.50
C LEU A 149 -10.52 12.58 2.33
N MET A 150 -11.17 11.43 2.49
CA MET A 150 -10.55 10.22 3.00
C MET A 150 -10.24 9.32 1.80
N LEU A 151 -9.00 8.86 1.68
CA LEU A 151 -8.61 7.90 0.65
C LEU A 151 -9.15 6.51 1.00
N GLY A 152 -9.86 5.89 0.06
CA GLY A 152 -10.16 4.46 0.08
C GLY A 152 -8.97 3.59 -0.36
N GLY A 153 -7.91 4.22 -0.88
CA GLY A 153 -6.70 3.61 -1.39
C GLY A 153 -6.06 4.48 -2.48
N ALA A 154 -4.74 4.53 -2.51
CA ALA A 154 -3.98 4.96 -3.69
C ALA A 154 -3.27 3.73 -4.27
N VAL A 155 -2.86 3.78 -5.53
CA VAL A 155 -2.00 2.74 -6.11
C VAL A 155 -0.88 3.45 -6.84
N GLU A 156 0.37 3.17 -6.44
CA GLU A 156 1.57 3.66 -7.13
C GLU A 156 1.63 2.98 -8.51
N LEU A 157 1.58 3.78 -9.57
CA LEU A 157 1.76 3.27 -10.92
C LEU A 157 3.25 3.27 -11.23
N PHE A 158 3.86 2.10 -11.18
CA PHE A 158 5.19 1.93 -11.74
C PHE A 158 5.12 2.19 -13.25
N GLN A 159 5.69 3.30 -13.70
CA GLN A 159 5.99 3.46 -15.11
C GLN A 159 6.94 2.33 -15.48
N LYS A 160 6.45 1.38 -16.27
CA LYS A 160 7.31 0.45 -16.98
C LYS A 160 8.17 1.32 -17.88
N GLN A 161 9.41 1.61 -17.45
CA GLN A 161 10.37 2.34 -18.26
C GLN A 161 10.45 1.56 -19.57
N THR A 162 9.89 2.12 -20.63
CA THR A 162 10.12 1.63 -21.98
C THR A 162 11.58 1.94 -22.25
N VAL A 163 12.44 0.96 -21.95
CA VAL A 163 13.84 0.98 -22.37
C VAL A 163 13.78 1.18 -23.88
N LYS A 164 14.08 2.39 -24.34
CA LYS A 164 14.33 2.66 -25.75
C LYS A 164 15.50 1.75 -26.13
N SER A 165 15.23 0.62 -26.77
CA SER A 165 16.28 -0.16 -27.40
C SER A 165 16.86 0.73 -28.48
N ASN A 166 18.02 1.33 -28.21
CA ASN A 166 18.78 2.02 -29.23
C ASN A 166 19.11 0.98 -30.30
N SER A 167 18.37 1.04 -31.41
CA SER A 167 18.66 0.27 -32.62
C SER A 167 19.98 0.79 -33.15
N TRP A 168 21.08 0.10 -32.82
CA TRP A 168 22.36 0.29 -33.45
C TRP A 168 22.20 -0.06 -34.93
N LYS A 169 22.11 0.96 -35.78
CA LYS A 169 22.36 0.84 -37.21
C LYS A 169 23.88 0.86 -37.37
N ASN A 170 24.47 -0.30 -37.58
CA ASN A 170 25.72 -0.45 -38.32
C ASN A 170 25.39 -1.05 -39.68
#